data_AF-A0A8C5B982-F1
#
_entry.id   AF-A0A8C5B982-F1
#
_cell.length_a   1.000
_cell.length_b   1.000
_cell.length_c   1.000
_cell.angle_alpha   90.00
_cell.angle_beta   90.00
_cell.angle_gamma   90.00
#
_symmetry.space_group_name_H-M   'P 1'
#
loop_
_entity.id
_entity.type
_entity.pdbx_description
1 polymer ?
#
loop_
_entity_poly.entity_id
_entity_poly.type
_entity_poly.pdbx_seq_one_letter_code
_entity_poly.pdbx_strand_id
1 'polypeptide(L)'
;CYISIYLSIYLSIYLSIYLSIYLSIYLSIYLSIYLSIYLSIYLSIYLSIYLSIYLSIYLSIYLSIYLSIYLSIYLSIYLSIYLSIYLSIYLSIYLSIYLSIYLSIYLSIYLSIYLSIYLSIYLSIYHIHVVDSYPSPSLLPVTRDGCACEKGFGFSVYGLVITVLMIFLMEKWSFISIIFVQ
;
A
#
# COMPACT_ATOMS: atom_id res chain seq x y z
N CYS A 1 -61.05 -82.24 -53.21
CA CYS A 1 -60.99 -80.86 -53.73
C CYS A 1 -61.41 -79.83 -52.67
N TYR A 2 -62.61 -79.91 -52.09
CA TYR A 2 -63.09 -78.91 -51.12
C TYR A 2 -62.29 -78.85 -49.81
N ILE A 3 -61.96 -80.01 -49.19
CA ILE A 3 -61.14 -80.06 -47.96
C ILE A 3 -59.73 -79.49 -48.17
N SER A 4 -59.07 -79.81 -49.28
CA SER A 4 -57.71 -79.35 -49.56
C SER A 4 -57.67 -77.84 -49.84
N ILE A 5 -58.70 -77.30 -50.50
CA ILE A 5 -58.82 -75.85 -50.74
C ILE A 5 -59.13 -75.12 -49.43
N TYR A 6 -60.04 -75.65 -48.60
CA TYR A 6 -60.36 -75.04 -47.31
C TYR A 6 -59.15 -75.03 -46.35
N LEU A 7 -58.42 -76.14 -46.26
CA LEU A 7 -57.25 -76.24 -45.39
C LEU A 7 -56.09 -75.34 -45.85
N SER A 8 -55.85 -75.27 -47.17
CA SER A 8 -54.80 -74.40 -47.71
C SER A 8 -55.11 -72.92 -47.50
N ILE A 9 -56.35 -72.49 -47.70
CA ILE A 9 -56.79 -71.11 -47.46
C ILE A 9 -56.72 -70.77 -45.97
N TYR A 10 -57.21 -71.65 -45.09
CA TYR A 10 -57.16 -71.44 -43.64
C TYR A 10 -55.71 -71.32 -43.15
N LEU A 11 -54.83 -72.23 -43.57
CA LEU A 11 -53.44 -72.23 -43.16
C LEU A 11 -52.67 -71.01 -43.73
N SER A 12 -52.91 -70.64 -44.99
CA SER A 12 -52.25 -69.47 -45.58
C SER A 12 -52.67 -68.17 -44.91
N ILE A 13 -53.96 -68.02 -44.59
CA ILE A 13 -54.47 -66.82 -43.92
C ILE A 13 -53.97 -66.78 -42.47
N TYR A 14 -54.06 -67.90 -41.74
CA TYR A 14 -53.60 -67.96 -40.36
C TYR A 14 -52.10 -67.68 -40.26
N LEU A 15 -51.28 -68.32 -41.10
CA LEU A 15 -49.83 -68.16 -41.04
C LEU A 15 -49.39 -66.76 -41.51
N SER A 16 -50.00 -66.21 -42.56
CA SER A 16 -49.66 -64.87 -43.03
C SER A 16 -50.04 -63.79 -42.02
N ILE A 17 -51.22 -63.89 -41.41
CA ILE A 17 -51.67 -62.93 -40.38
C ILE A 17 -50.83 -63.08 -39.11
N TYR A 18 -50.63 -64.31 -38.62
CA TYR A 18 -49.84 -64.54 -37.42
C TYR A 18 -48.39 -64.08 -37.59
N LEU A 19 -47.74 -64.45 -38.69
CA LEU A 19 -46.34 -64.10 -38.93
C LEU A 19 -46.18 -62.60 -39.19
N SER A 20 -47.04 -61.97 -39.98
CA SER A 20 -46.95 -60.54 -40.25
C SER A 20 -47.18 -59.70 -38.99
N ILE A 21 -48.20 -60.03 -38.19
CA ILE A 21 -48.51 -59.30 -36.96
C ILE A 21 -47.43 -59.56 -35.91
N TYR A 22 -47.07 -60.82 -35.66
CA TYR A 22 -46.07 -61.16 -34.65
C TYR A 22 -44.70 -60.56 -35.00
N LEU A 23 -44.24 -60.71 -36.23
CA LEU A 23 -42.93 -60.21 -36.64
C LEU A 23 -42.89 -58.68 -36.69
N SER A 24 -43.92 -58.04 -37.23
CA SER A 24 -43.95 -56.56 -37.29
C SER A 24 -44.02 -55.93 -35.90
N ILE A 25 -44.88 -56.45 -35.02
CA ILE A 25 -45.05 -55.91 -33.67
C ILE A 25 -43.83 -56.22 -32.82
N TYR A 26 -43.36 -57.48 -32.82
CA TYR A 26 -42.21 -57.85 -32.01
C TYR A 26 -40.95 -57.11 -32.46
N LEU A 27 -40.66 -57.06 -33.76
CA LEU A 27 -39.46 -56.41 -34.27
C LEU A 27 -39.53 -54.89 -34.09
N SER A 28 -40.68 -54.26 -34.36
CA SER A 28 -40.81 -52.80 -34.20
C SER A 28 -40.71 -52.38 -32.73
N ILE A 29 -41.38 -53.09 -31.82
CA ILE A 29 -41.35 -52.78 -30.39
C ILE A 29 -39.97 -53.08 -29.82
N TYR A 30 -39.41 -54.26 -30.10
CA TYR A 30 -38.10 -54.63 -29.57
C TYR A 30 -37.00 -53.70 -30.08
N LEU A 31 -36.96 -53.43 -31.39
CA LEU A 31 -35.93 -52.58 -31.97
C LEU A 31 -36.09 -51.11 -31.52
N SER A 32 -37.32 -50.58 -31.51
CA SER A 32 -37.54 -49.19 -31.08
C SER A 32 -37.19 -48.99 -29.61
N ILE A 33 -37.63 -49.89 -28.72
CA ILE A 33 -37.36 -49.79 -27.29
C ILE A 33 -35.88 -50.02 -27.02
N TYR A 34 -35.29 -51.09 -27.56
CA TYR A 34 -33.89 -51.39 -27.33
C TYR A 34 -32.98 -50.27 -27.84
N LEU A 35 -33.19 -49.82 -29.07
CA LEU A 35 -32.35 -48.77 -29.67
C LEU A 35 -32.55 -47.42 -28.97
N SER A 36 -33.80 -47.03 -28.68
CA SER A 36 -34.05 -45.76 -28.01
C SER A 36 -33.48 -45.73 -26.60
N ILE A 37 -33.70 -46.78 -25.81
CA ILE A 37 -33.20 -46.86 -24.43
C ILE A 37 -31.68 -46.97 -24.43
N TYR A 38 -31.10 -47.89 -25.21
CA TYR A 38 -29.66 -48.07 -25.23
C TYR A 38 -28.94 -46.82 -25.71
N LEU A 39 -29.38 -46.22 -26.83
CA LEU A 39 -28.75 -45.04 -27.38
C LEU A 39 -28.94 -43.82 -26.48
N SER A 40 -30.14 -43.60 -25.94
CA SER A 40 -30.39 -42.45 -25.06
C SER A 40 -29.60 -42.55 -23.76
N ILE A 41 -29.59 -43.72 -23.11
CA ILE A 41 -28.86 -43.92 -21.85
C ILE A 41 -27.37 -43.86 -22.10
N TYR A 42 -26.85 -44.59 -23.08
CA TYR A 42 -25.42 -44.60 -23.36
C TYR A 42 -24.93 -43.21 -23.75
N LEU A 43 -25.61 -42.54 -24.68
CA LEU A 43 -25.18 -41.21 -25.14
C LEU A 43 -25.34 -40.16 -24.04
N SER A 44 -26.45 -40.16 -23.30
CA SER A 44 -26.64 -39.17 -22.22
C SER A 44 -25.64 -39.36 -21.10
N ILE A 45 -25.42 -40.58 -20.63
CA ILE A 45 -24.48 -40.86 -19.54
C ILE A 45 -23.05 -40.60 -20.01
N TYR A 46 -22.64 -41.16 -21.15
CA TYR A 46 -21.28 -40.99 -21.64
C TYR A 46 -20.97 -39.52 -21.92
N LEU A 47 -21.84 -38.82 -22.64
CA LEU A 47 -21.61 -37.42 -22.99
C LEU A 47 -21.67 -36.52 -21.76
N SER A 48 -22.66 -36.70 -20.87
CA SER A 48 -22.77 -35.85 -19.67
C SER A 48 -21.60 -36.06 -18.73
N ILE A 49 -21.23 -37.31 -18.43
CA ILE A 49 -20.14 -37.61 -17.50
C ILE A 49 -18.81 -37.20 -18.11
N TYR A 50 -18.53 -37.61 -19.34
CA TYR A 50 -17.25 -37.29 -19.98
C TYR A 50 -17.08 -35.78 -20.14
N LEU A 51 -18.09 -35.08 -20.67
CA LEU A 51 -17.99 -33.64 -20.90
C LEU A 51 -17.95 -32.87 -19.58
N SER A 52 -18.78 -33.22 -18.60
CA SER A 52 -18.79 -32.50 -17.31
C SER A 52 -17.49 -32.70 -16.54
N ILE A 53 -16.99 -33.93 -16.46
CA ILE A 53 -15.75 -34.23 -15.72
C ILE A 53 -14.56 -33.62 -16.46
N TYR A 54 -14.44 -33.85 -17.77
CA TYR A 54 -13.30 -33.33 -18.53
C TYR A 54 -13.29 -31.79 -18.50
N LEU A 55 -14.42 -31.14 -18.77
CA LEU A 55 -14.50 -29.69 -18.80
C LEU A 55 -14.30 -29.09 -17.41
N SER A 56 -14.92 -29.65 -16.36
CA SER A 56 -14.76 -29.11 -15.00
C SER A 56 -13.34 -29.26 -14.49
N ILE A 57 -12.71 -30.43 -14.67
CA ILE A 57 -11.34 -30.67 -14.23
C ILE A 57 -10.37 -29.82 -15.03
N TYR A 58 -10.47 -29.84 -16.36
CA TYR A 58 -9.56 -29.08 -17.21
C TYR A 58 -9.68 -27.58 -16.94
N LEU A 59 -10.90 -27.04 -16.90
CA LEU A 59 -11.11 -25.61 -16.69
C LEU A 59 -10.72 -25.18 -15.28
N SER A 60 -11.08 -25.96 -14.24
CA SER A 60 -10.74 -25.61 -12.86
C SER A 60 -9.24 -25.64 -12.62
N ILE A 61 -8.55 -26.69 -13.08
CA ILE A 61 -7.10 -26.83 -12.91
C ILE A 61 -6.38 -25.75 -13.72
N TYR A 62 -6.71 -25.61 -15.01
CA TYR A 62 -6.05 -24.64 -15.87
C TYR A 62 -6.26 -23.22 -15.35
N LEU A 63 -7.50 -22.83 -15.04
CA LEU A 63 -7.82 -21.49 -14.57
C LEU A 63 -7.22 -21.21 -13.19
N SER A 64 -7.33 -22.14 -12.24
CA SER A 64 -6.79 -21.93 -10.89
C SER A 64 -5.27 -21.82 -10.91
N ILE A 65 -4.58 -22.71 -11.60
CA ILE A 65 -3.11 -22.71 -11.67
C ILE A 65 -2.63 -21.50 -12.44
N TYR A 66 -3.16 -21.26 -13.65
CA TYR A 66 -2.72 -20.14 -14.46
C TYR A 66 -2.99 -18.80 -13.76
N LEU A 67 -4.19 -18.60 -13.23
CA LEU A 67 -4.54 -17.34 -12.57
C LEU A 67 -3.78 -17.14 -11.27
N SER A 68 -3.64 -18.18 -10.44
CA SER A 68 -2.91 -18.06 -9.17
C SER A 68 -1.44 -17.78 -9.39
N ILE A 69 -0.77 -18.50 -10.31
CA ILE A 69 0.64 -18.30 -10.61
C ILE A 69 0.86 -16.94 -11.26
N TYR A 70 0.09 -16.61 -12.30
CA TYR A 70 0.24 -15.34 -13.00
C TYR A 70 -0.01 -14.16 -12.05
N LEU A 71 -1.12 -14.18 -11.29
CA LEU A 71 -1.46 -13.09 -10.39
C LEU A 71 -0.47 -12.98 -9.23
N SER A 72 -0.08 -14.10 -8.60
CA SER A 72 0.85 -14.06 -7.47
C SER A 72 2.23 -13.56 -7.89
N ILE A 73 2.78 -14.07 -9.00
CA ILE A 73 4.10 -13.68 -9.49
C ILE A 73 4.06 -12.23 -9.98
N TYR A 74 3.09 -11.88 -10.84
CA TYR A 74 3.02 -10.53 -11.39
C TYR A 74 2.80 -9.49 -10.28
N LEU A 75 1.85 -9.73 -9.38
CA LEU A 75 1.54 -8.78 -8.31
C LEU A 75 2.67 -8.68 -7.30
N SER A 76 3.28 -9.81 -6.88
CA SER A 76 4.36 -9.77 -5.90
C SER A 76 5.60 -9.08 -6.46
N ILE A 77 6.00 -9.38 -7.70
CA ILE A 77 7.16 -8.76 -8.34
C ILE A 77 6.88 -7.29 -8.61
N TYR A 78 5.75 -6.97 -9.23
CA TYR A 78 5.42 -5.58 -9.55
C TYR A 78 5.32 -4.73 -8.28
N LEU A 79 4.58 -5.20 -7.26
CA LEU A 79 4.38 -4.44 -6.02
C LEU A 79 5.68 -4.33 -5.22
N SER A 80 6.46 -5.41 -5.09
CA SER A 80 7.72 -5.36 -4.33
C SER A 80 8.73 -4.44 -4.99
N ILE A 81 8.92 -4.54 -6.30
CA ILE A 81 9.87 -3.70 -7.04
C ILE A 81 9.39 -2.25 -7.04
N TYR A 82 8.14 -2.00 -7.44
CA TYR A 82 7.61 -0.65 -7.51
C TYR A 82 7.64 0.02 -6.14
N LEU A 83 7.13 -0.63 -5.09
CA LEU A 83 7.07 -0.05 -3.76
C LEU A 83 8.46 0.12 -3.15
N SER A 84 9.35 -0.87 -3.27
CA SER A 84 10.70 -0.75 -2.70
C SER A 84 11.51 0.34 -3.38
N ILE A 85 11.50 0.39 -4.71
CA ILE A 85 12.25 1.39 -5.47
C ILE A 85 11.64 2.77 -5.26
N TYR A 86 10.33 2.91 -5.44
CA TYR A 86 9.67 4.21 -5.29
C TYR A 86 9.84 4.75 -3.88
N LEU A 87 9.55 3.94 -2.86
CA LEU A 87 9.65 4.39 -1.46
C LEU A 87 11.09 4.67 -1.05
N SER A 88 12.04 3.79 -1.40
CA SER A 88 13.44 4.00 -1.02
C SER A 88 14.04 5.24 -1.69
N ILE A 89 13.82 5.42 -2.99
CA ILE A 89 14.35 6.55 -3.74
C ILE A 89 13.65 7.84 -3.28
N TYR A 90 12.32 7.85 -3.24
CA TYR A 90 11.58 9.04 -2.86
C TYR A 90 11.91 9.46 -1.43
N LEU A 91 11.88 8.54 -0.47
CA LEU A 91 12.15 8.86 0.93
C LEU A 91 13.60 9.25 1.16
N SER A 92 14.57 8.52 0.57
CA SER A 92 15.99 8.84 0.77
C SER A 92 16.35 10.18 0.15
N ILE A 93 15.91 10.47 -1.07
CA ILE A 93 16.20 11.72 -1.76
C ILE A 93 15.48 12.88 -1.07
N TYR A 94 14.17 12.74 -0.82
CA TYR A 94 13.40 13.80 -0.18
C TYR A 94 13.93 14.12 1.21
N LEU A 95 14.14 13.09 2.06
CA LEU A 95 14.60 13.29 3.43
C LEU A 95 16.04 13.81 3.46
N SER A 96 16.96 13.27 2.65
CA SER A 96 18.35 13.72 2.66
C SER A 96 18.48 15.15 2.16
N ILE A 97 17.80 15.52 1.07
CA ILE A 97 17.85 16.88 0.52
C ILE A 97 17.16 17.85 1.47
N TYR A 98 15.95 17.54 1.92
CA TYR A 98 15.20 18.42 2.80
C TYR A 98 15.94 18.62 4.13
N LEU A 99 16.39 17.54 4.78
CA LEU A 99 17.07 17.62 6.07
C LEU A 99 18.44 18.32 5.92
N SER A 100 19.23 17.97 4.91
CA SER A 100 20.56 18.59 4.74
C SER A 100 20.46 20.07 4.43
N ILE A 101 19.59 20.48 3.52
CA ILE A 101 19.42 21.88 3.12
C ILE A 101 18.81 22.66 4.29
N TYR A 102 17.71 22.17 4.87
CA TYR A 102 17.04 22.87 5.95
C TYR A 102 17.95 22.99 7.17
N LEU A 103 18.56 21.89 7.61
CA LEU A 103 19.43 21.92 8.80
C LEU A 103 20.69 22.74 8.55
N SER A 104 21.36 22.60 7.40
CA SER A 104 22.59 23.35 7.14
C SER A 104 22.32 24.85 7.06
N ILE A 105 21.32 25.28 6.28
CA ILE A 105 21.00 26.69 6.10
C ILE A 105 20.46 27.27 7.40
N TYR A 106 19.51 26.60 8.05
CA TYR A 106 18.92 27.10 9.28
C TYR A 106 19.98 27.19 10.38
N LEU A 107 20.75 26.11 10.61
CA LEU A 107 21.77 26.10 11.66
C LEU A 107 22.90 27.08 11.35
N SER A 108 23.41 27.14 10.11
CA SER A 108 24.53 28.02 9.78
C SER A 108 24.13 29.49 9.89
N ILE A 109 22.98 29.87 9.33
CA ILE A 109 22.50 31.25 9.35
C ILE A 109 22.12 31.64 10.77
N TYR A 110 21.33 30.80 11.45
CA TYR A 110 20.90 31.10 12.81
C TYR A 110 22.08 31.20 13.76
N LEU A 111 22.97 30.20 13.77
CA LEU A 111 24.09 30.17 14.70
C LEU A 111 25.10 31.28 14.40
N SER A 112 25.42 31.55 13.13
CA SER A 112 26.39 32.60 12.78
C SER A 112 25.87 34.00 13.11
N ILE A 113 24.62 34.32 12.74
CA ILE A 113 24.02 35.61 13.04
C ILE A 113 23.84 35.77 14.56
N TYR A 114 23.31 34.75 15.22
CA TYR A 114 23.06 34.80 16.65
C TYR A 114 24.37 34.93 17.46
N LEU A 115 25.37 34.10 17.17
CA LEU A 115 26.64 34.12 17.89
C LEU A 115 27.44 35.41 17.61
N SER A 116 27.43 35.89 16.37
CA SER A 116 28.12 37.16 16.02
C SER A 116 27.50 38.36 16.70
N ILE A 117 26.16 38.46 16.73
CA ILE A 117 25.44 39.54 17.42
C ILE A 117 25.65 39.42 18.93
N TYR A 118 25.53 38.22 19.50
CA TYR A 118 25.73 38.02 20.93
C TYR A 118 27.16 38.38 21.37
N LEU A 119 28.16 37.86 20.66
CA LEU A 119 29.57 38.09 21.00
C LEU A 119 29.97 39.55 20.81
N SER A 120 29.49 40.22 19.75
CA SER A 120 29.77 41.64 19.52
C SER A 120 29.13 42.55 20.57
N ILE A 121 27.90 42.25 21.00
CA ILE A 121 27.24 42.98 22.10
C ILE A 121 27.97 42.71 23.42
N TYR A 122 28.32 41.46 23.71
CA TYR A 122 29.05 41.11 24.92
C TYR A 122 30.43 41.80 25.00
N LEU A 123 31.23 41.73 23.93
CA LEU A 123 32.54 42.36 23.88
C LEU A 123 32.44 43.89 23.97
N SER A 124 31.47 44.50 23.30
CA SER A 124 31.32 45.97 23.33
C SER A 124 30.96 46.46 24.73
N ILE A 125 30.04 45.78 25.42
CA ILE A 125 29.69 46.08 26.82
C ILE A 125 30.88 45.85 27.76
N TYR A 126 31.60 44.73 27.61
CA TYR A 126 32.76 44.43 28.45
C TYR A 126 33.91 45.43 28.24
N HIS A 127 34.18 45.82 27.00
CA HIS A 127 35.22 46.80 26.68
C HIS A 127 34.89 48.19 27.23
N ILE A 128 33.61 48.62 27.15
CA ILE A 128 33.16 49.86 27.78
C ILE A 128 33.40 49.81 29.29
N HIS A 129 32.98 48.73 29.96
CA HIS A 129 33.19 48.58 31.40
C HIS A 129 34.67 48.50 31.83
N VAL A 130 35.54 47.88 31.04
CA VAL A 130 36.97 47.75 31.36
C VAL A 130 37.73 49.06 31.11
N VAL A 131 37.38 49.80 30.05
CA VAL A 131 38.00 51.10 29.76
C VAL A 131 37.57 52.16 30.78
N ASP A 132 36.33 52.11 31.25
CA ASP A 132 35.83 53.03 32.28
C ASP A 132 36.36 52.70 33.70
N SER A 133 36.95 51.51 33.91
CA SER A 133 37.48 51.09 35.22
C SER A 133 39.00 51.24 35.42
N TYR A 134 39.75 51.71 34.41
CA TYR A 134 41.17 52.04 34.56
C TYR A 134 41.52 53.46 34.11
N PRO A 135 41.28 54.49 34.95
CA PRO A 135 42.10 55.69 34.92
C PRO A 135 43.46 55.40 35.60
N SER A 136 44.53 55.74 34.88
CA SER A 136 45.94 55.78 35.28
C SER A 136 46.19 56.25 36.72
N PRO A 137 47.15 55.66 37.48
CA PRO A 137 47.45 56.12 38.83
C PRO A 137 48.42 57.31 38.79
N SER A 138 47.96 58.51 39.16
CA SER A 138 48.73 59.42 40.03
C SER A 138 48.04 60.79 40.28
N LEU A 139 47.94 61.10 41.59
CA LEU A 139 47.89 62.42 42.23
C LEU A 139 46.53 63.18 42.28
N LEU A 140 45.81 62.94 43.39
CA LEU A 140 44.79 63.78 44.06
C LEU A 140 45.31 65.20 44.42
N PRO A 141 44.50 66.21 44.87
CA PRO A 141 43.19 66.10 45.54
C PRO A 141 42.11 67.22 45.31
N VAL A 142 40.95 67.03 45.99
CA VAL A 142 40.01 68.02 46.60
C VAL A 142 38.66 68.37 45.91
N THR A 143 37.61 67.82 46.55
CA THR A 143 36.22 68.27 46.83
C THR A 143 35.12 68.43 45.76
N ARG A 144 34.01 67.78 46.14
CA ARG A 144 32.60 68.24 46.25
C ARG A 144 31.59 67.70 45.22
N ASP A 145 30.56 67.12 45.84
CA ASP A 145 29.17 66.99 45.41
C ASP A 145 28.77 65.81 44.52
N GLY A 146 27.80 65.05 45.03
CA GLY A 146 26.72 64.47 44.22
C GLY A 146 26.86 63.00 43.84
N CYS A 147 26.08 62.16 44.53
CA CYS A 147 25.42 60.92 44.07
C CYS A 147 26.04 60.14 42.89
N ALA A 148 26.44 58.90 43.15
CA ALA A 148 26.28 57.83 42.18
C ALA A 148 25.66 56.60 42.86
N CYS A 149 24.34 56.48 42.71
CA CYS A 149 23.61 55.23 42.92
C CYS A 149 24.07 54.21 41.86
N GLU A 150 25.04 53.36 42.17
CA GLU A 150 25.28 52.13 41.40
C GLU A 150 24.40 51.00 41.92
N LYS A 151 23.08 51.24 41.94
CA LYS A 151 22.09 50.17 42.07
C LYS A 151 21.56 49.82 40.68
N GLY A 152 21.71 48.54 40.31
CA GLY A 152 20.60 47.84 39.67
C GLY A 152 20.59 47.69 38.15
N PHE A 153 21.66 48.03 37.42
CA PHE A 153 21.64 47.86 35.95
C PHE A 153 22.13 46.49 35.44
N GLY A 154 23.10 45.85 36.13
CA GLY A 154 23.66 44.57 35.67
C GLY A 154 22.66 43.40 35.69
N PHE A 155 21.82 43.30 36.73
CA PHE A 155 20.82 42.23 36.85
C PHE A 155 19.62 42.40 35.92
N SER A 156 19.25 43.65 35.59
CA SER A 156 18.14 43.98 34.68
C SER A 156 18.45 43.54 33.25
N VAL A 157 19.65 43.83 32.76
CA VAL A 157 20.07 43.48 31.39
C VAL A 157 20.25 41.97 31.24
N TYR A 158 20.86 41.29 32.23
CA TYR A 158 21.00 39.83 32.21
C TYR A 158 19.63 39.12 32.22
N GLY A 159 18.69 39.57 33.05
CA GLY A 159 17.35 38.99 33.12
C GLY A 159 16.54 39.23 31.83
N LEU A 160 16.64 40.41 31.22
CA LEU A 160 15.91 40.76 30.00
C LEU A 160 16.48 40.00 28.79
N VAL A 161 17.80 39.82 28.73
CA VAL A 161 18.46 39.03 27.68
C VAL A 161 18.12 37.54 27.81
N ILE A 162 18.11 36.96 29.02
CA ILE A 162 17.75 35.54 29.24
C ILE A 162 16.26 35.28 29.01
N THR A 163 15.38 36.21 29.38
CA THR A 163 13.93 36.05 29.16
C THR A 163 13.57 36.18 27.68
N VAL A 164 14.17 37.12 26.95
CA VAL A 164 14.02 37.21 25.48
C VAL A 164 14.62 35.97 24.80
N LEU A 165 15.74 35.43 25.31
CA LEU A 165 16.33 34.17 24.84
C LEU A 165 15.37 32.98 25.02
N MET A 166 14.79 32.83 26.21
CA MET A 166 13.89 31.72 26.52
C MET A 166 12.60 31.80 25.71
N ILE A 167 12.00 32.98 25.57
CA ILE A 167 10.77 33.17 24.78
C ILE A 167 11.03 32.85 23.31
N PHE A 168 12.15 33.34 22.74
CA PHE A 168 12.49 33.10 21.34
C PHE A 168 12.89 31.64 21.05
N LEU A 169 13.55 30.97 22.00
CA LEU A 169 13.85 29.53 21.90
C LEU A 169 12.58 28.69 22.01
N MET A 170 11.66 29.01 22.93
CA MET A 170 10.42 28.24 23.11
C MET A 170 9.44 28.41 21.94
N GLU A 171 9.25 29.61 21.39
CA GLU A 171 8.36 29.81 20.23
C GLU A 171 8.89 29.10 18.97
N LYS A 172 10.21 29.08 18.74
CA LYS A 172 10.77 28.46 17.52
C LYS A 172 10.98 26.94 17.63
N TRP A 173 11.24 26.41 18.83
CA TRP A 173 11.23 24.95 19.05
C TRP A 173 9.83 24.36 18.89
N SER A 174 8.78 25.08 19.28
CA SER A 174 7.38 24.67 19.02
C SER A 174 7.08 24.57 17.52
N PHE A 175 7.60 25.50 16.71
CA PHE A 175 7.46 25.46 15.25
C PHE A 175 8.20 24.26 14.61
N ILE A 176 9.38 23.91 15.14
CA ILE A 176 10.17 22.75 14.67
C ILE A 176 9.49 21.43 15.07
N SER A 177 8.88 21.34 16.26
CA SER A 177 8.17 20.13 16.67
C SER A 177 6.88 19.89 15.89
N ILE A 178 6.17 20.96 15.49
CA ILE A 178 4.94 20.86 14.69
C ILE A 178 5.25 20.34 13.28
N ILE A 179 6.40 20.70 12.69
CA ILE A 179 6.85 20.22 11.38
C ILE A 179 7.34 18.76 11.43
N PHE A 180 7.81 18.27 12.58
CA PHE A 180 8.31 16.90 12.76
C PHE A 180 7.23 15.86 13.13
N VAL A 181 6.02 16.29 13.52
CA VAL A 181 4.93 15.42 13.98
C VAL A 181 3.85 15.18 12.90
N GLN A 182 3.99 15.78 11.72
CA GLN A 182 3.03 15.67 10.61
C GLN A 182 3.64 14.99 9.39
#